data_AF-A0A7Y5VSI2-F1
#
_entry.id   AF-A0A7Y5VSI2-F1
#
_cell.length_a   1.000
_cell.length_b   1.000
_cell.length_c   1.000
_cell.angle_alpha   90.00
_cell.angle_beta   90.00
_cell.angle_gamma   90.00
#
_symmetry.space_group_name_H-M   'P 1'
#
loop_
_entity.id
_entity.type
_entity.pdbx_description
1 polymer ?
#
loop_
_entity_poly.entity_id
_entity_poly.type
_entity_poly.pdbx_seq_one_letter_code
_entity_poly.pdbx_strand_id
1 'polypeptide(L)'
;MSQVNDIPIIEAIEFTNFKALRNAELPLSQFTLIVGPNGSGKSTVLQGLRWLRGVGINFDHALTIGVPRDDATRIVMTIRTRYAGKRFNVIRRLTPRHHNETDSVPRIAGNELYQHAVWQMLQTLRTFSLVPERLSQPVKLSASMNLLDDGLNLAGVLDRLRDQHPERFEQLNEELARWLPEFDRILFDTPMEGHRAIQLRTRKGQARIPASELSTGTLLALTILTIAYIPDSPKLVALEEPDHGLHPRLLRDVRDALYRLAYPDRFGESRPPVQVIATTHSPYFLDLFRDHPEEVVIAKKEANEATFQRLSDMPNVEEILEDSQLGDAWYSGVLGGVPVAP
;
A
#
# COMPACT_ATOMS: atom_id res chain seq x y z
N MET A 1 -10.10 -1.15 31.80
CA MET A 1 -10.03 0.08 30.97
C MET A 1 -8.88 -0.01 29.95
N SER A 2 -8.93 -0.94 28.98
CA SER A 2 -7.89 -1.04 27.93
C SER A 2 -8.38 -1.55 26.56
N GLN A 3 -9.70 -1.72 26.37
CA GLN A 3 -10.25 -2.37 25.17
C GLN A 3 -10.59 -1.43 24.01
N VAL A 4 -10.31 -0.12 24.10
CA VAL A 4 -10.82 0.88 23.13
C VAL A 4 -9.84 1.19 21.98
N ASN A 5 -8.59 0.73 22.04
CA ASN A 5 -7.56 1.08 21.05
C ASN A 5 -7.02 -0.09 20.21
N ASP A 6 -7.57 -1.29 20.36
CA ASP A 6 -7.15 -2.39 19.48
C ASP A 6 -7.74 -2.14 18.08
N ILE A 7 -6.96 -2.36 17.03
CA ILE A 7 -7.40 -2.25 15.64
C ILE A 7 -7.27 -3.65 15.04
N PRO A 8 -8.27 -4.13 14.28
CA PRO A 8 -8.12 -5.41 13.61
C PRO A 8 -6.87 -5.44 12.75
N ILE A 9 -6.07 -6.49 12.87
CA ILE A 9 -4.88 -6.71 12.04
C ILE A 9 -5.10 -7.93 11.15
N ILE A 10 -4.78 -7.80 9.87
CA ILE A 10 -4.80 -8.94 8.95
C ILE A 10 -3.47 -9.70 9.09
N GLU A 11 -3.52 -10.96 9.51
CA GLU A 11 -2.32 -11.80 9.69
C GLU A 11 -1.98 -12.59 8.43
N ALA A 12 -2.96 -12.91 7.58
CA ALA A 12 -2.75 -13.55 6.29
C ALA A 12 -3.96 -13.39 5.35
N ILE A 13 -3.73 -13.53 4.04
CA ILE A 13 -4.77 -13.59 3.02
C ILE A 13 -4.55 -14.83 2.14
N GLU A 14 -5.54 -15.70 2.11
CA GLU A 14 -5.58 -16.87 1.23
C GLU A 14 -6.47 -16.56 0.02
N PHE A 15 -5.97 -16.91 -1.16
CA PHE A 15 -6.63 -16.71 -2.44
C PHE A 15 -6.88 -18.04 -3.13
N THR A 16 -8.09 -18.21 -3.64
CA THR A 16 -8.49 -19.35 -4.47
C THR A 16 -9.09 -18.86 -5.78
N ASN A 17 -8.54 -19.32 -6.91
CA ASN A 17 -8.97 -19.00 -8.27
C ASN A 17 -9.02 -17.49 -8.61
N PHE A 18 -8.14 -16.67 -8.02
CA PHE A 18 -8.11 -15.22 -8.23
C PHE A 18 -6.93 -14.79 -9.11
N LYS A 19 -7.19 -14.62 -10.41
CA LYS A 19 -6.21 -14.23 -11.44
C LYS A 19 -4.98 -15.14 -11.41
N ALA A 20 -3.79 -14.63 -11.11
CA ALA A 20 -2.57 -15.45 -10.99
C ALA A 20 -2.52 -16.29 -9.69
N LEU A 21 -3.39 -16.02 -8.71
CA LEU A 21 -3.39 -16.65 -7.39
C LEU A 21 -4.39 -17.83 -7.38
N ARG A 22 -3.91 -19.01 -7.77
CA ARG A 22 -4.72 -20.26 -7.83
C ARG A 22 -5.09 -20.78 -6.45
N ASN A 23 -4.08 -20.94 -5.61
CA ASN A 23 -4.15 -21.40 -4.23
C ASN A 23 -2.94 -20.81 -3.49
N ALA A 24 -3.01 -19.50 -3.21
CA ALA A 24 -1.87 -18.76 -2.68
C ALA A 24 -2.22 -18.21 -1.30
N GLU A 25 -1.30 -18.37 -0.36
CA GLU A 25 -1.38 -17.76 0.97
C GLU A 25 -0.33 -16.65 1.06
N LEU A 26 -0.78 -15.42 1.32
CA LEU A 26 0.08 -14.28 1.61
C LEU A 26 0.13 -14.07 3.13
N PRO A 27 1.25 -14.37 3.81
CA PRO A 27 1.42 -13.99 5.19
C PRO A 27 1.64 -12.47 5.32
N LEU A 28 1.06 -11.86 6.35
CA LEU A 28 1.13 -10.41 6.60
C LEU A 28 1.60 -10.10 8.02
N SER A 29 2.10 -8.89 8.20
CA SER A 29 2.64 -8.32 9.45
C SER A 29 2.18 -6.87 9.57
N GLN A 30 2.61 -6.13 10.59
CA GLN A 30 2.27 -4.70 10.71
C GLN A 30 2.78 -3.90 9.50
N PHE A 31 3.99 -4.20 9.06
CA PHE A 31 4.54 -3.78 7.77
C PHE A 31 4.93 -5.02 6.96
N THR A 32 4.53 -5.09 5.69
CA THR A 32 4.90 -6.18 4.77
C THR A 32 5.42 -5.62 3.45
N LEU A 33 6.68 -5.91 3.11
CA LEU A 33 7.25 -5.68 1.78
C LEU A 33 7.15 -6.96 0.94
N ILE A 34 6.46 -6.90 -0.20
CA ILE A 34 6.38 -8.01 -1.15
C ILE A 34 7.35 -7.74 -2.30
N VAL A 35 8.33 -8.62 -2.50
CA VAL A 35 9.33 -8.54 -3.57
C VAL A 35 9.27 -9.78 -4.45
N GLY A 36 9.50 -9.65 -5.75
CA GLY A 36 9.47 -10.77 -6.69
C GLY A 36 9.39 -10.33 -8.15
N PRO A 37 9.39 -11.25 -9.13
CA PRO A 37 9.49 -10.92 -10.54
C PRO A 37 8.16 -10.41 -11.11
N ASN A 38 8.16 -9.96 -12.36
CA ASN A 38 6.94 -9.57 -13.06
C ASN A 38 6.00 -10.78 -13.19
N GLY A 39 4.71 -10.55 -12.88
CA GLY A 39 3.69 -11.60 -12.95
C GLY A 39 3.70 -12.60 -11.79
N SER A 40 4.44 -12.37 -10.69
CA SER A 40 4.39 -13.21 -9.48
C SER A 40 3.18 -12.95 -8.56
N GLY A 41 2.22 -12.15 -9.01
CA GLY A 41 0.97 -11.92 -8.27
C GLY A 41 0.98 -10.71 -7.32
N LYS A 42 2.07 -9.93 -7.21
CA LYS A 42 2.13 -8.73 -6.35
C LYS A 42 1.01 -7.72 -6.61
N SER A 43 0.87 -7.23 -7.85
CA SER A 43 -0.26 -6.34 -8.23
C SER A 43 -1.61 -7.03 -8.12
N THR A 44 -1.66 -8.37 -8.23
CA THR A 44 -2.90 -9.14 -8.05
C THR A 44 -3.34 -9.12 -6.58
N VAL A 45 -2.41 -9.20 -5.62
CA VAL A 45 -2.71 -9.03 -4.18
C VAL A 45 -3.38 -7.68 -3.94
N LEU A 46 -2.81 -6.59 -4.48
CA LEU A 46 -3.35 -5.24 -4.33
C LEU A 46 -4.75 -5.11 -4.95
N GLN A 47 -4.99 -5.72 -6.11
CA GLN A 47 -6.32 -5.82 -6.70
C GLN A 47 -7.30 -6.61 -5.81
N GLY A 48 -6.81 -7.65 -5.14
CA GLY A 48 -7.56 -8.38 -4.13
C GLY A 48 -7.98 -7.50 -2.95
N LEU A 49 -7.09 -6.65 -2.45
CA LEU A 49 -7.41 -5.68 -1.39
C LEU A 49 -8.42 -4.63 -1.84
N ARG A 50 -8.34 -4.14 -3.08
CA ARG A 50 -9.39 -3.29 -3.67
C ARG A 50 -10.73 -4.01 -3.74
N TRP A 51 -10.73 -5.27 -4.19
CA TRP A 51 -11.94 -6.08 -4.20
C TRP A 51 -12.48 -6.22 -2.78
N LEU A 52 -11.64 -6.53 -1.79
CA LEU A 52 -12.02 -6.66 -0.39
C LEU A 52 -12.69 -5.39 0.17
N ARG A 53 -12.21 -4.20 -0.18
CA ARG A 53 -12.84 -2.92 0.17
C ARG A 53 -14.24 -2.73 -0.43
N GLY A 54 -14.57 -3.44 -1.51
CA GLY A 54 -15.83 -3.31 -2.23
C GLY A 54 -15.71 -2.68 -3.61
N VAL A 55 -14.50 -2.51 -4.14
CA VAL A 55 -14.34 -2.14 -5.55
C VAL A 55 -14.83 -3.31 -6.41
N GLY A 56 -15.78 -3.04 -7.29
CA GLY A 56 -16.37 -4.04 -8.17
C GLY A 56 -15.31 -4.73 -9.02
N ILE A 57 -15.45 -6.04 -9.20
CA ILE A 57 -14.59 -6.83 -10.09
C ILE A 57 -15.47 -7.71 -10.98
N ASN A 58 -15.11 -7.81 -12.25
CA ASN A 58 -15.78 -8.71 -13.19
C ASN A 58 -15.29 -10.15 -12.96
N PHE A 59 -16.22 -11.10 -12.83
CA PHE A 59 -15.90 -12.50 -12.58
C PHE A 59 -14.97 -13.11 -13.62
N ASP A 60 -15.26 -12.91 -14.90
CA ASP A 60 -14.47 -13.50 -16.00
C ASP A 60 -13.05 -12.94 -16.06
N HIS A 61 -12.86 -11.68 -15.67
CA HIS A 61 -11.54 -11.05 -15.58
C HIS A 61 -10.80 -11.40 -14.28
N ALA A 62 -11.54 -11.77 -13.22
CA ALA A 62 -11.00 -12.14 -11.92
C ALA A 62 -10.64 -13.63 -11.85
N LEU A 63 -11.33 -14.49 -12.61
CA LEU A 63 -11.14 -15.93 -12.55
C LEU A 63 -9.77 -16.31 -13.08
N THR A 64 -9.08 -17.19 -12.36
CA THR A 64 -7.83 -17.78 -12.84
C THR A 64 -8.01 -18.49 -14.19
N ILE A 65 -7.12 -18.19 -15.14
CA ILE A 65 -7.07 -18.82 -16.46
C ILE A 65 -7.02 -20.35 -16.34
N GLY A 66 -7.83 -21.04 -17.15
CA GLY A 66 -7.88 -22.51 -17.18
C GLY A 66 -8.76 -23.16 -16.11
N VAL A 67 -9.35 -22.39 -15.19
CA VAL A 67 -10.42 -22.88 -14.31
C VAL A 67 -11.74 -22.92 -15.12
N PRO A 68 -12.52 -24.02 -15.07
CA PRO A 68 -13.83 -24.10 -15.72
C PRO A 68 -14.78 -22.97 -15.30
N ARG A 69 -15.76 -22.66 -16.15
CA ARG A 69 -16.78 -21.62 -15.89
C ARG A 69 -18.15 -22.28 -15.68
N ASP A 70 -18.27 -23.05 -14.62
CA ASP A 70 -19.53 -23.70 -14.24
C ASP A 70 -20.12 -23.09 -12.95
N ASP A 71 -21.36 -23.46 -12.62
CA ASP A 71 -22.05 -22.93 -11.44
C ASP A 71 -21.39 -23.30 -10.10
N ALA A 72 -20.52 -24.32 -10.10
CA ALA A 72 -19.77 -24.74 -8.92
C ALA A 72 -18.51 -23.88 -8.70
N THR A 73 -18.01 -23.23 -9.74
CA THR A 73 -16.78 -22.43 -9.69
C THR A 73 -16.94 -21.22 -8.79
N ARG A 74 -15.96 -21.03 -7.89
CA ARG A 74 -15.90 -19.90 -6.97
C ARG A 74 -14.51 -19.31 -6.95
N ILE A 75 -14.47 -17.99 -6.87
CA ILE A 75 -13.29 -17.23 -6.44
C ILE A 75 -13.48 -16.96 -4.96
N VAL A 76 -12.47 -17.27 -4.16
CA VAL A 76 -12.55 -17.10 -2.70
C VAL A 76 -11.33 -16.33 -2.22
N MET A 77 -11.56 -15.37 -1.34
CA MET A 77 -10.54 -14.74 -0.53
C MET A 77 -10.88 -14.97 0.94
N THR A 78 -9.99 -15.62 1.67
CA THR A 78 -10.11 -15.85 3.11
C THR A 78 -9.04 -15.05 3.81
N ILE A 79 -9.44 -14.19 4.73
CA ILE A 79 -8.55 -13.28 5.45
C ILE A 79 -8.53 -13.73 6.89
N ARG A 80 -7.35 -14.08 7.40
CA ARG A 80 -7.15 -14.37 8.81
C ARG A 80 -6.89 -13.07 9.53
N THR A 81 -7.77 -12.71 10.45
CA THR A 81 -7.74 -11.45 11.18
C THR A 81 -7.63 -11.71 12.68
N ARG A 82 -6.90 -10.85 13.38
CA ARG A 82 -6.85 -10.82 14.84
C ARG A 82 -7.39 -9.48 15.35
N TYR A 83 -8.25 -9.53 16.36
CA TYR A 83 -8.79 -8.35 17.04
C TYR A 83 -9.19 -8.73 18.47
N ALA A 84 -8.87 -7.88 19.45
CA ALA A 84 -9.12 -8.12 20.88
C ALA A 84 -8.57 -9.47 21.37
N GLY A 85 -7.40 -9.87 20.85
CA GLY A 85 -6.74 -11.15 21.16
C GLY A 85 -7.43 -12.40 20.60
N LYS A 86 -8.48 -12.27 19.79
CA LYS A 86 -9.17 -13.39 19.12
C LYS A 86 -8.85 -13.41 17.64
N ARG A 87 -8.69 -14.62 17.10
CA ARG A 87 -8.52 -14.89 15.67
C ARG A 87 -9.84 -15.35 15.05
N PHE A 88 -10.15 -14.83 13.88
CA PHE A 88 -11.32 -15.22 13.10
C PHE A 88 -11.09 -14.92 11.62
N ASN A 89 -11.96 -15.48 10.77
CA ASN A 89 -11.86 -15.34 9.33
C ASN A 89 -12.87 -14.33 8.77
N VAL A 90 -12.43 -13.58 7.77
CA VAL A 90 -13.30 -12.80 6.88
C VAL A 90 -13.24 -13.46 5.51
N ILE A 91 -14.39 -13.80 4.93
CA ILE A 91 -14.45 -14.53 3.66
C ILE A 91 -15.22 -13.71 2.65
N ARG A 92 -14.59 -13.44 1.51
CA ARG A 92 -15.23 -12.82 0.35
C ARG A 92 -15.27 -13.82 -0.81
N ARG A 93 -16.41 -13.91 -1.50
CA ARG A 93 -16.62 -14.90 -2.57
C ARG A 93 -17.16 -14.23 -3.82
N LEU A 94 -16.76 -14.73 -4.98
CA LEU A 94 -17.28 -14.34 -6.27
C LEU A 94 -17.72 -15.57 -7.05
N THR A 95 -18.83 -15.46 -7.78
CA THR A 95 -19.49 -16.59 -8.43
C THR A 95 -19.96 -16.16 -9.82
N PRO A 96 -20.07 -17.06 -10.82
CA PRO A 96 -20.41 -16.68 -12.19
C PRO A 96 -21.77 -15.96 -12.30
N ARG A 97 -22.76 -16.41 -11.51
CA ARG A 97 -24.10 -15.82 -11.46
C ARG A 97 -24.21 -14.86 -10.28
N HIS A 98 -23.95 -13.57 -10.51
CA HIS A 98 -24.17 -12.53 -9.50
C HIS A 98 -25.67 -12.24 -9.34
N HIS A 99 -26.42 -13.18 -8.78
CA HIS A 99 -27.86 -12.98 -8.51
C HIS A 99 -28.19 -12.59 -7.07
N ASN A 100 -27.25 -12.61 -6.11
CA ASN A 100 -27.53 -12.22 -4.73
C ASN A 100 -26.57 -11.17 -4.20
N GLU A 101 -27.13 -10.08 -3.65
CA GLU A 101 -26.42 -9.01 -2.92
C GLU A 101 -25.54 -9.55 -1.77
N THR A 102 -25.83 -10.74 -1.24
CA THR A 102 -25.11 -11.37 -0.12
C THR A 102 -23.70 -11.90 -0.45
N ASP A 103 -23.36 -12.08 -1.73
CA ASP A 103 -21.98 -12.43 -2.15
C ASP A 103 -21.15 -11.19 -2.52
N SER A 104 -21.77 -10.00 -2.59
CA SER A 104 -21.08 -8.74 -2.87
C SER A 104 -20.29 -8.19 -1.66
N VAL A 105 -20.56 -8.74 -0.47
CA VAL A 105 -20.11 -8.25 0.83
C VAL A 105 -19.27 -9.32 1.55
N PRO A 106 -18.14 -8.96 2.19
CA PRO A 106 -17.37 -9.90 2.99
C PRO A 106 -18.18 -10.46 4.16
N ARG A 107 -18.18 -11.79 4.32
CA ARG A 107 -18.73 -12.46 5.51
C ARG A 107 -17.69 -12.44 6.62
N ILE A 108 -17.99 -11.75 7.71
CA ILE A 108 -17.08 -11.61 8.85
C ILE A 108 -17.55 -12.53 9.97
N ALA A 109 -16.71 -13.49 10.38
CA ALA A 109 -17.00 -14.34 11.53
C ALA A 109 -16.87 -13.56 12.85
N GLY A 110 -17.58 -14.00 13.89
CA GLY A 110 -17.56 -13.38 15.22
C GLY A 110 -18.81 -12.57 15.54
N ASN A 111 -18.81 -11.88 16.68
CA ASN A 111 -19.93 -11.08 17.16
C ASN A 111 -20.02 -9.71 16.45
N GLU A 112 -21.09 -8.95 16.71
CA GLU A 112 -21.34 -7.65 16.08
C GLU A 112 -20.18 -6.65 16.28
N LEU A 113 -19.51 -6.68 17.45
CA LEU A 113 -18.35 -5.83 17.72
C LEU A 113 -17.20 -6.12 16.75
N TYR A 114 -16.91 -7.39 16.48
CA TYR A 114 -15.83 -7.79 15.58
C TYR A 114 -16.17 -7.47 14.14
N GLN A 115 -17.43 -7.74 13.75
CA GLN A 115 -17.95 -7.40 12.44
C GLN A 115 -17.85 -5.89 12.19
N HIS A 116 -18.28 -5.06 13.15
CA HIS A 116 -18.21 -3.60 13.04
C HIS A 116 -16.77 -3.09 12.94
N ALA A 117 -15.87 -3.57 13.79
CA ALA A 117 -14.47 -3.15 13.80
C ALA A 117 -13.77 -3.46 12.46
N VAL A 118 -13.97 -4.67 11.92
CA VAL A 118 -13.41 -5.05 10.63
C VAL A 118 -14.05 -4.27 9.50
N TRP A 119 -15.36 -4.03 9.54
CA TRP A 119 -16.03 -3.20 8.55
C TRP A 119 -15.44 -1.79 8.49
N GLN A 120 -15.20 -1.14 9.63
CA GLN A 120 -14.55 0.17 9.69
C GLN A 120 -13.13 0.14 9.12
N MET A 121 -12.34 -0.89 9.43
CA MET A 121 -11.03 -1.10 8.83
C MET A 121 -11.13 -1.21 7.30
N LEU A 122 -12.04 -2.03 6.78
CA LEU A 122 -12.21 -2.24 5.34
C LEU A 122 -12.68 -0.98 4.60
N GLN A 123 -13.56 -0.18 5.19
CA GLN A 123 -14.03 1.09 4.58
C GLN A 123 -12.91 2.13 4.45
N THR A 124 -11.97 2.11 5.39
CA THR A 124 -10.84 3.03 5.39
C THR A 124 -9.66 2.52 4.57
N LEU A 125 -9.60 1.22 4.22
CA LEU A 125 -8.55 0.62 3.39
C LEU A 125 -8.26 1.45 2.14
N ARG A 126 -6.98 1.72 1.87
CA ARG A 126 -6.54 2.36 0.63
C ARG A 126 -5.49 1.51 -0.09
N THR A 127 -5.57 1.49 -1.42
CA THR A 127 -4.62 0.77 -2.28
C THR A 127 -4.10 1.73 -3.34
N PHE A 128 -2.96 2.35 -3.06
CA PHE A 128 -2.35 3.36 -3.90
C PHE A 128 -1.56 2.73 -5.04
N SER A 129 -1.87 3.16 -6.26
CA SER A 129 -1.10 2.96 -7.49
C SER A 129 -1.01 4.33 -8.14
N LEU A 130 -0.04 5.11 -7.71
CA LEU A 130 0.03 6.54 -7.99
C LEU A 130 0.32 6.79 -9.47
N VAL A 131 -0.45 7.69 -10.09
CA VAL A 131 -0.32 8.05 -11.51
C VAL A 131 0.13 9.51 -11.60
N PRO A 132 1.34 9.81 -12.10
CA PRO A 132 1.91 11.17 -12.06
C PRO A 132 1.01 12.25 -12.65
N GLU A 133 0.33 11.95 -13.75
CA GLU A 133 -0.61 12.86 -14.42
C GLU A 133 -1.81 13.18 -13.54
N ARG A 134 -2.20 12.30 -12.61
CA ARG A 134 -3.29 12.53 -11.64
C ARG A 134 -2.83 13.35 -10.45
N LEU A 135 -1.56 13.22 -10.05
CA LEU A 135 -0.97 13.96 -8.92
C LEU A 135 -0.85 15.46 -9.19
N SER A 136 -0.60 15.84 -10.44
CA SER A 136 -0.41 17.24 -10.85
C SER A 136 -1.71 17.96 -11.23
N GLN A 137 -2.84 17.25 -11.28
CA GLN A 137 -4.11 17.82 -11.73
C GLN A 137 -4.68 18.82 -10.72
N PRO A 138 -5.14 20.00 -11.19
CA PRO A 138 -6.01 20.85 -10.38
C PRO A 138 -7.30 20.12 -10.02
N VAL A 139 -7.79 20.30 -8.80
CA VAL A 139 -8.99 19.61 -8.32
C VAL A 139 -10.03 20.59 -7.80
N LYS A 140 -11.30 20.30 -8.07
CA LYS A 140 -12.42 21.08 -7.54
C LYS A 140 -12.58 20.80 -6.04
N LEU A 141 -12.45 21.82 -5.21
CA LEU A 141 -12.52 21.67 -3.76
C LEU A 141 -13.91 21.16 -3.32
N SER A 142 -13.89 20.24 -2.37
CA SER A 142 -15.09 19.71 -1.73
C SER A 142 -14.84 19.34 -0.27
N ALA A 143 -15.90 19.35 0.54
CA ALA A 143 -15.82 19.15 1.99
C ALA A 143 -15.28 17.77 2.40
N SER A 144 -15.52 16.72 1.58
CA SER A 144 -15.18 15.32 1.88
C SER A 144 -14.11 14.74 0.95
N MET A 145 -13.26 15.59 0.37
CA MET A 145 -12.19 15.17 -0.53
C MET A 145 -11.14 14.31 0.19
N ASN A 146 -10.83 13.12 -0.33
CA ASN A 146 -9.74 12.27 0.14
C ASN A 146 -8.78 11.98 -1.01
N LEU A 147 -7.54 11.63 -0.69
CA LEU A 147 -6.59 11.13 -1.69
C LEU A 147 -7.15 9.84 -2.28
N LEU A 148 -7.30 9.80 -3.61
CA LEU A 148 -7.80 8.62 -4.30
C LEU A 148 -6.67 7.60 -4.53
N ASP A 149 -7.03 6.37 -4.92
CA ASP A 149 -6.08 5.29 -5.15
C ASP A 149 -5.02 5.62 -6.22
N ASP A 150 -5.33 6.47 -7.20
CA ASP A 150 -4.38 6.92 -8.23
C ASP A 150 -3.65 8.23 -7.86
N GLY A 151 -3.92 8.76 -6.66
CA GLY A 151 -3.33 9.98 -6.14
C GLY A 151 -4.02 11.27 -6.57
N LEU A 152 -5.14 11.21 -7.32
CA LEU A 152 -5.98 12.38 -7.54
C LEU A 152 -6.43 12.97 -6.18
N ASN A 153 -6.68 14.28 -6.18
CA ASN A 153 -7.01 15.11 -5.01
C ASN A 153 -5.84 15.51 -4.11
N LEU A 154 -4.59 15.24 -4.51
CA LEU A 154 -3.41 15.65 -3.74
C LEU A 154 -3.45 17.15 -3.35
N ALA A 155 -3.78 18.03 -4.30
CA ALA A 155 -3.89 19.46 -4.06
C ALA A 155 -4.94 19.82 -3.00
N GLY A 156 -6.13 19.24 -3.07
CA GLY A 156 -7.18 19.51 -2.08
C GLY A 156 -6.86 18.92 -0.69
N VAL A 157 -6.18 17.77 -0.64
CA VAL A 157 -5.75 17.15 0.62
C VAL A 157 -4.68 17.98 1.31
N LEU A 158 -3.66 18.45 0.57
CA LEU A 158 -2.62 19.32 1.10
C LEU A 158 -3.17 20.69 1.51
N ASP A 159 -4.11 21.25 0.74
CA ASP A 159 -4.75 22.54 1.05
C ASP A 159 -5.55 22.45 2.35
N ARG A 160 -6.30 21.35 2.52
CA ARG A 160 -6.98 21.06 3.79
C ARG A 160 -6.01 20.84 4.93
N LEU A 161 -4.92 20.10 4.71
CA LEU A 161 -3.91 19.85 5.74
C LEU A 161 -3.31 21.17 6.24
N ARG A 162 -3.00 22.11 5.33
CA ARG A 162 -2.55 23.46 5.67
C ARG A 162 -3.55 24.17 6.58
N ASP A 163 -4.84 24.12 6.25
CA ASP A 163 -5.86 24.91 6.93
C ASP A 163 -6.33 24.30 8.26
N GLN A 164 -6.44 22.97 8.33
CA GLN A 164 -6.98 22.25 9.50
C GLN A 164 -5.89 21.76 10.46
N HIS A 165 -4.68 21.49 9.97
CA HIS A 165 -3.55 20.98 10.76
C HIS A 165 -2.24 21.68 10.37
N PRO A 166 -2.14 23.02 10.54
CA PRO A 166 -1.01 23.81 10.07
C PRO A 166 0.34 23.34 10.63
N GLU A 167 0.39 22.87 11.89
CA GLU A 167 1.61 22.32 12.49
C GLU A 167 2.12 21.08 11.72
N ARG A 168 1.22 20.16 11.35
CA ARG A 168 1.58 18.99 10.52
C ARG A 168 1.98 19.39 9.11
N PHE A 169 1.34 20.43 8.55
CA PHE A 169 1.71 20.95 7.25
C PHE A 169 3.12 21.56 7.25
N GLU A 170 3.50 22.31 8.29
CA GLU A 170 4.86 22.83 8.41
C GLU A 170 5.88 21.70 8.60
N GLN A 171 5.60 20.69 9.44
CA GLN A 171 6.45 19.49 9.53
C GLN A 171 6.60 18.79 8.17
N LEU A 172 5.52 18.64 7.40
CA LEU A 172 5.60 18.07 6.05
C LEU A 172 6.50 18.93 5.13
N ASN A 173 6.46 20.26 5.22
CA ASN A 173 7.35 21.13 4.45
C ASN A 173 8.82 20.97 4.89
N GLU A 174 9.09 20.82 6.18
CA GLU A 174 10.43 20.52 6.70
C GLU A 174 10.95 19.19 6.16
N GLU A 175 10.12 18.15 6.15
CA GLU A 175 10.46 16.86 5.57
C GLU A 175 10.71 16.96 4.07
N LEU A 176 9.82 17.63 3.32
CA LEU A 176 9.98 17.86 1.88
C LEU A 176 11.31 18.54 1.59
N ALA A 177 11.67 19.56 2.37
CA ALA A 177 12.91 20.31 2.21
C ALA A 177 14.16 19.49 2.54
N ARG A 178 14.04 18.41 3.34
CA ARG A 178 15.12 17.43 3.57
C ARG A 178 15.23 16.43 2.43
N TRP A 179 14.10 15.91 1.93
CA TRP A 179 14.06 14.93 0.82
C TRP A 179 14.52 15.58 -0.48
N LEU A 180 14.03 16.79 -0.76
CA LEU A 180 14.26 17.53 -2.00
C LEU A 180 14.85 18.91 -1.66
N PRO A 181 16.18 19.02 -1.42
CA PRO A 181 16.83 20.25 -0.95
C PRO A 181 16.66 21.46 -1.89
N GLU A 182 16.29 21.22 -3.14
CA GLU A 182 15.99 22.25 -4.13
C GLU A 182 14.71 23.04 -3.80
N PHE A 183 13.77 22.47 -3.04
CA PHE A 183 12.53 23.09 -2.62
C PHE A 183 12.54 23.47 -1.13
N ASP A 184 11.78 24.50 -0.77
CA ASP A 184 11.60 24.90 0.62
C ASP A 184 10.13 24.99 1.07
N ARG A 185 9.18 25.05 0.14
CA ARG A 185 7.77 25.23 0.50
C ARG A 185 6.80 24.76 -0.57
N ILE A 186 5.72 24.16 -0.12
CA ILE A 186 4.51 23.88 -0.89
C ILE A 186 3.66 25.14 -0.90
N LEU A 187 3.32 25.58 -2.10
CA LEU A 187 2.42 26.68 -2.37
C LEU A 187 1.19 26.14 -3.08
N PHE A 188 0.17 26.98 -3.15
CA PHE A 188 -1.08 26.64 -3.79
C PHE A 188 -1.52 27.75 -4.73
N ASP A 189 -2.17 27.35 -5.82
CA ASP A 189 -2.72 28.22 -6.84
C ASP A 189 -4.18 27.86 -7.12
N THR A 190 -4.93 28.82 -7.65
CA THR A 190 -6.35 28.70 -8.00
C THR A 190 -6.50 28.95 -9.50
N PRO A 191 -6.15 27.97 -10.35
CA PRO A 191 -6.12 28.18 -11.81
C PRO A 191 -7.51 28.43 -12.42
N MET A 192 -8.56 27.96 -11.73
CA MET A 192 -9.96 28.14 -12.10
C MET A 192 -10.79 28.31 -10.83
N GLU A 193 -11.94 28.96 -10.94
CA GLU A 193 -12.84 29.15 -9.80
C GLU A 193 -13.20 27.81 -9.14
N GLY A 194 -13.05 27.75 -7.82
CA GLY A 194 -13.29 26.55 -7.01
C GLY A 194 -12.29 25.40 -7.20
N HIS A 195 -11.24 25.57 -8.03
CA HIS A 195 -10.20 24.57 -8.22
C HIS A 195 -8.90 24.94 -7.51
N ARG A 196 -8.19 23.93 -7.03
CA ARG A 196 -6.90 24.09 -6.34
C ARG A 196 -5.82 23.27 -7.02
N ALA A 197 -4.65 23.87 -7.19
CA ALA A 197 -3.43 23.23 -7.68
C ALA A 197 -2.27 23.47 -6.72
N ILE A 198 -1.25 22.61 -6.77
CA ILE A 198 -0.02 22.74 -5.99
C ILE A 198 1.08 23.38 -6.85
N GLN A 199 1.94 24.15 -6.21
CA GLN A 199 3.23 24.57 -6.74
C GLN A 199 4.32 24.28 -5.70
N LEU A 200 5.55 24.02 -6.12
CA LEU A 200 6.70 23.99 -5.21
C LEU A 200 7.56 25.24 -5.41
N ARG A 201 7.99 25.84 -4.30
CA ARG A 201 8.91 26.97 -4.32
C ARG A 201 10.35 26.50 -4.23
N THR A 202 11.19 26.94 -5.16
CA THR A 202 12.61 26.64 -5.13
C THR A 202 13.31 27.44 -4.02
N ARG A 203 14.20 26.78 -3.28
CA ARG A 203 15.00 27.42 -2.24
C ARG A 203 15.87 28.53 -2.82
N LYS A 204 16.54 28.24 -3.95
CA LYS A 204 17.34 29.21 -4.71
C LYS A 204 16.42 29.98 -5.67
N GLY A 205 16.46 31.31 -5.61
CA GLY A 205 15.71 32.17 -6.53
C GLY A 205 14.20 32.27 -6.28
N GLN A 206 13.63 31.47 -5.36
CA GLN A 206 12.22 31.56 -4.94
C GLN A 206 11.22 31.42 -6.09
N ALA A 207 11.61 30.71 -7.16
CA ALA A 207 10.74 30.43 -8.30
C ALA A 207 9.61 29.49 -7.88
N ARG A 208 8.43 29.65 -8.49
CA ARG A 208 7.27 28.81 -8.24
C ARG A 208 7.11 27.87 -9.43
N ILE A 209 7.22 26.58 -9.18
CA ILE A 209 7.12 25.54 -10.21
C ILE A 209 5.75 24.86 -10.04
N PRO A 210 4.83 24.99 -11.02
CA PRO A 210 3.55 24.29 -11.01
C PRO A 210 3.72 22.77 -10.97
N ALA A 211 2.78 22.06 -10.34
CA ALA A 211 2.84 20.60 -10.25
C ALA A 211 2.94 19.89 -11.61
N SER A 212 2.39 20.47 -12.68
CA SER A 212 2.48 19.96 -14.05
C SER A 212 3.90 20.00 -14.64
N GLU A 213 4.81 20.78 -14.05
CA GLU A 213 6.21 20.92 -14.49
C GLU A 213 7.19 20.20 -13.55
N LEU A 214 6.70 19.60 -12.46
CA LEU A 214 7.54 18.83 -11.54
C LEU A 214 7.86 17.45 -12.12
N SER A 215 9.02 16.92 -11.74
CA SER A 215 9.38 15.55 -12.10
C SER A 215 8.43 14.53 -11.47
N THR A 216 8.26 13.38 -12.11
CA THR A 216 7.51 12.25 -11.55
C THR A 216 7.99 11.88 -10.16
N GLY A 217 9.30 11.78 -9.94
CA GLY A 217 9.88 11.46 -8.64
C GLY A 217 9.54 12.50 -7.57
N THR A 218 9.49 13.78 -7.93
CA THR A 218 9.09 14.87 -7.02
C THR A 218 7.63 14.72 -6.58
N LEU A 219 6.72 14.45 -7.53
CA LEU A 219 5.30 14.27 -7.23
C LEU A 219 5.05 13.02 -6.37
N LEU A 220 5.75 11.92 -6.66
CA LEU A 220 5.67 10.69 -5.88
C LEU A 220 6.19 10.90 -4.45
N ALA A 221 7.37 11.50 -4.29
CA ALA A 221 7.94 11.84 -2.98
C ALA A 221 6.98 12.71 -2.15
N LEU A 222 6.43 13.78 -2.74
CA LEU A 222 5.44 14.63 -2.09
C LEU A 222 4.18 13.86 -1.68
N THR A 223 3.73 12.93 -2.53
CA THR A 223 2.52 12.13 -2.25
C THR A 223 2.76 11.14 -1.12
N ILE A 224 3.90 10.44 -1.09
CA ILE A 224 4.28 9.54 0.01
C ILE A 224 4.37 10.31 1.33
N LEU A 225 5.03 11.48 1.33
CA LEU A 225 5.06 12.37 2.50
C LEU A 225 3.65 12.78 2.93
N THR A 226 2.79 13.15 1.98
CA THR A 226 1.39 13.51 2.28
C THR A 226 0.67 12.35 2.96
N ILE A 227 0.77 11.13 2.44
CA ILE A 227 0.14 9.93 3.03
C ILE A 227 0.67 9.69 4.46
N ALA A 228 1.96 9.92 4.70
CA ALA A 228 2.55 9.72 6.02
C ALA A 228 2.08 10.76 7.06
N TYR A 229 1.73 11.98 6.63
CA TYR A 229 1.43 13.11 7.51
C TYR A 229 -0.06 13.44 7.67
N ILE A 230 -0.95 12.93 6.79
CA ILE A 230 -2.39 13.10 6.99
C ILE A 230 -2.82 12.55 8.37
N PRO A 231 -3.63 13.31 9.13
CA PRO A 231 -4.03 12.93 10.49
C PRO A 231 -5.02 11.76 10.49
N ASP A 232 -5.99 11.78 9.57
CA ASP A 232 -6.97 10.72 9.38
C ASP A 232 -6.41 9.63 8.45
N SER A 233 -5.48 8.83 8.97
CA SER A 233 -4.89 7.75 8.20
C SER A 233 -5.82 6.53 8.09
N PRO A 234 -5.89 5.88 6.92
CA PRO A 234 -6.46 4.55 6.75
C PRO A 234 -5.98 3.56 7.81
N LYS A 235 -6.78 2.55 8.15
CA LYS A 235 -6.33 1.46 9.04
C LYS A 235 -5.40 0.46 8.33
N LEU A 236 -5.51 0.37 7.00
CA LEU A 236 -4.67 -0.44 6.13
C LEU A 236 -4.35 0.35 4.85
N VAL A 237 -3.06 0.45 4.52
CA VAL A 237 -2.57 1.07 3.29
C VAL A 237 -1.76 0.03 2.51
N ALA A 238 -2.11 -0.16 1.25
CA ALA A 238 -1.30 -0.90 0.30
C ALA A 238 -0.72 0.05 -0.76
N LEU A 239 0.58 -0.03 -1.04
CA LEU A 239 1.25 0.79 -2.06
C LEU A 239 1.92 -0.09 -3.11
N GLU A 240 1.62 0.19 -4.37
CA GLU A 240 2.28 -0.44 -5.51
C GLU A 240 3.56 0.34 -5.82
N GLU A 241 4.70 -0.32 -5.65
CA GLU A 241 6.03 0.19 -6.04
C GLU A 241 6.31 1.63 -5.55
N PRO A 242 6.23 1.90 -4.23
CA PRO A 242 6.41 3.26 -3.70
C PRO A 242 7.81 3.83 -3.94
N ASP A 243 8.77 2.98 -4.33
CA ASP A 243 10.14 3.32 -4.70
C ASP A 243 10.33 3.67 -6.19
N HIS A 244 9.36 3.35 -7.05
CA HIS A 244 9.51 3.49 -8.49
C HIS A 244 9.64 4.97 -8.92
N GLY A 245 10.60 5.27 -9.78
CA GLY A 245 10.87 6.64 -10.25
C GLY A 245 11.58 7.55 -9.24
N LEU A 246 11.98 7.04 -8.07
CA LEU A 246 12.74 7.77 -7.07
C LEU A 246 14.23 7.46 -7.16
N HIS A 247 15.06 8.46 -6.86
CA HIS A 247 16.50 8.27 -6.75
C HIS A 247 16.84 7.37 -5.55
N PRO A 248 17.80 6.42 -5.64
CA PRO A 248 18.11 5.48 -4.56
C PRO A 248 18.38 6.10 -3.18
N ARG A 249 18.90 7.34 -3.15
CA ARG A 249 19.12 8.10 -1.91
C ARG A 249 17.85 8.43 -1.12
N LEU A 250 16.68 8.45 -1.76
CA LEU A 250 15.38 8.73 -1.13
C LEU A 250 14.71 7.47 -0.58
N LEU A 251 15.21 6.27 -0.92
CA LEU A 251 14.54 5.01 -0.57
C LEU A 251 14.44 4.81 0.94
N ARG A 252 15.46 5.23 1.69
CA ARG A 252 15.43 5.22 3.16
C ARG A 252 14.34 6.13 3.68
N ASP A 253 14.23 7.34 3.13
CA ASP A 253 13.22 8.30 3.55
C ASP A 253 11.79 7.79 3.23
N VAL A 254 11.60 7.16 2.06
CA VAL A 254 10.33 6.49 1.70
C VAL A 254 9.97 5.40 2.70
N ARG A 255 10.91 4.50 3.02
CA ARG A 255 10.68 3.47 4.04
C ARG A 255 10.31 4.11 5.37
N ASP A 256 11.05 5.13 5.81
CA ASP A 256 10.84 5.76 7.11
C ASP A 256 9.48 6.50 7.17
N ALA A 257 9.03 7.10 6.08
CA ALA A 257 7.67 7.65 5.96
C ALA A 257 6.59 6.57 6.08
N LEU A 258 6.81 5.38 5.51
CA LEU A 258 5.88 4.26 5.68
C LEU A 258 5.97 3.62 7.08
N TYR A 259 7.15 3.57 7.69
CA TYR A 259 7.32 3.15 9.08
C TYR A 259 6.68 4.12 10.06
N ARG A 260 6.64 5.42 9.76
CA ARG A 260 5.87 6.41 10.52
C ARG A 260 4.36 6.11 10.51
N LEU A 261 3.84 5.42 9.49
CA LEU A 261 2.46 4.91 9.46
C LEU A 261 2.33 3.62 10.27
N ALA A 262 3.23 2.66 10.04
CA ALA A 262 3.17 1.33 10.66
C ALA A 262 3.48 1.31 12.16
N TYR A 263 4.43 2.15 12.59
CA TYR A 263 5.01 2.18 13.92
C TYR A 263 5.05 3.61 14.47
N PRO A 264 3.89 4.29 14.61
CA PRO A 264 3.80 5.71 14.93
C PRO A 264 4.56 6.11 16.21
N ASP A 265 4.54 5.27 17.24
CA ASP A 265 5.23 5.52 18.51
C ASP A 265 6.75 5.70 18.33
N ARG A 266 7.38 5.00 17.37
CA ARG A 266 8.81 5.14 17.05
C ARG A 266 9.17 6.49 16.42
N PHE A 267 8.16 7.21 15.93
CA PHE A 267 8.28 8.51 15.27
C PHE A 267 7.61 9.64 16.07
N GLY A 268 7.29 9.40 17.35
CA GLY A 268 6.68 10.39 18.23
C GLY A 268 5.23 10.73 17.87
N GLU A 269 4.55 9.87 17.13
CA GLU A 269 3.16 10.08 16.71
C GLU A 269 2.18 9.43 17.69
N SER A 270 1.14 10.17 18.08
CA SER A 270 0.08 9.67 18.98
C SER A 270 -1.11 9.02 18.26
N ARG A 271 -1.00 8.81 16.95
CA ARG A 271 -2.05 8.18 16.14
C ARG A 271 -2.02 6.66 16.27
N PRO A 272 -3.14 5.96 16.00
CA PRO A 272 -3.12 4.51 15.94
C PRO A 272 -2.26 3.98 14.78
N PRO A 273 -1.64 2.79 14.93
CA PRO A 273 -0.81 2.19 13.88
C PRO A 273 -1.65 1.83 12.64
N VAL A 274 -1.02 1.95 11.48
CA VAL A 274 -1.60 1.62 10.18
C VAL A 274 -0.94 0.35 9.67
N GLN A 275 -1.70 -0.66 9.28
CA GLN A 275 -1.08 -1.80 8.62
C GLN A 275 -0.61 -1.39 7.21
N VAL A 276 0.64 -1.68 6.84
CA VAL A 276 1.21 -1.26 5.56
C VAL A 276 1.64 -2.48 4.74
N ILE A 277 1.23 -2.51 3.47
CA ILE A 277 1.66 -3.51 2.49
C ILE A 277 2.30 -2.76 1.32
N ALA A 278 3.57 -2.97 1.03
CA ALA A 278 4.25 -2.36 -0.10
C ALA A 278 4.71 -3.46 -1.08
N THR A 279 4.72 -3.18 -2.37
CA THR A 279 5.37 -4.06 -3.36
C THR A 279 6.62 -3.39 -3.89
N THR A 280 7.64 -4.16 -4.29
CA THR A 280 8.82 -3.59 -4.95
C THR A 280 9.48 -4.57 -5.91
N HIS A 281 10.28 -4.01 -6.81
CA HIS A 281 11.25 -4.70 -7.66
C HIS A 281 12.68 -4.21 -7.42
N SER A 282 12.88 -3.30 -6.47
CA SER A 282 14.17 -2.66 -6.24
C SER A 282 15.01 -3.47 -5.25
N PRO A 283 16.19 -3.98 -5.65
CA PRO A 283 17.12 -4.60 -4.71
C PRO A 283 17.56 -3.58 -3.64
N TYR A 284 17.75 -2.32 -4.03
CA TYR A 284 18.12 -1.24 -3.10
C TYR A 284 17.05 -0.94 -2.05
N PHE A 285 15.76 -1.07 -2.40
CA PHE A 285 14.69 -0.89 -1.42
C PHE A 285 14.60 -2.09 -0.48
N LEU A 286 14.77 -3.30 -1.03
CA LEU A 286 14.85 -4.55 -0.26
C LEU A 286 15.99 -4.54 0.78
N ASP A 287 17.16 -4.00 0.44
CA ASP A 287 18.31 -3.90 1.36
C ASP A 287 18.00 -3.15 2.66
N LEU A 288 17.02 -2.24 2.64
CA LEU A 288 16.61 -1.50 3.82
C LEU A 288 15.87 -2.35 4.86
N PHE A 289 15.54 -3.59 4.54
CA PHE A 289 14.80 -4.53 5.39
C PHE A 289 15.66 -5.69 5.91
N ARG A 290 16.99 -5.59 5.77
CA ARG A 290 17.94 -6.61 6.26
C ARG A 290 17.72 -7.00 7.72
N ASP A 291 17.46 -6.01 8.56
CA ASP A 291 17.27 -6.20 10.00
C ASP A 291 15.82 -6.61 10.38
N HIS A 292 14.93 -6.72 9.38
CA HIS A 292 13.50 -7.03 9.55
C HIS A 292 13.02 -8.10 8.54
N PRO A 293 13.64 -9.30 8.50
CA PRO A 293 13.27 -10.35 7.54
C PRO A 293 11.84 -10.90 7.74
N GLU A 294 11.22 -10.68 8.90
CA GLU A 294 9.81 -10.98 9.17
C GLU A 294 8.83 -10.08 8.41
N GLU A 295 9.28 -8.91 7.96
CA GLU A 295 8.49 -7.97 7.17
C GLU A 295 8.59 -8.23 5.66
N VAL A 296 9.58 -9.02 5.22
CA VAL A 296 9.80 -9.28 3.79
C VAL A 296 9.10 -10.57 3.37
N VAL A 297 8.36 -10.51 2.27
CA VAL A 297 7.72 -11.65 1.62
C VAL A 297 8.24 -11.79 0.19
N ILE A 298 8.84 -12.93 -0.10
CA ILE A 298 9.29 -13.28 -1.45
C ILE A 298 8.12 -13.91 -2.21
N ALA A 299 7.71 -13.25 -3.29
CA ALA A 299 6.72 -13.73 -4.25
C ALA A 299 7.41 -14.50 -5.37
N LYS A 300 7.16 -15.81 -5.44
CA LYS A 300 7.71 -16.71 -6.47
C LYS A 300 6.63 -17.03 -7.51
N LYS A 301 7.07 -17.32 -8.73
CA LYS A 301 6.20 -17.80 -9.81
C LYS A 301 6.71 -19.15 -10.27
N GLU A 302 5.95 -20.20 -9.97
CA GLU A 302 6.24 -21.57 -10.38
C GLU A 302 5.20 -21.98 -11.42
N ALA A 303 5.63 -22.07 -12.68
CA ALA A 303 4.75 -22.28 -13.83
C ALA A 303 3.55 -21.30 -13.86
N ASN A 304 2.36 -21.78 -13.46
CA ASN A 304 1.10 -21.04 -13.47
C ASN A 304 0.59 -20.69 -12.05
N GLU A 305 1.42 -20.87 -11.03
CA GLU A 305 1.10 -20.64 -9.63
C GLU A 305 2.03 -19.60 -9.02
N ALA A 306 1.45 -18.73 -8.19
CA ALA A 306 2.17 -17.77 -7.39
C ALA A 306 2.21 -18.27 -5.94
N THR A 307 3.38 -18.25 -5.33
CA THR A 307 3.58 -18.59 -3.92
C THR A 307 4.24 -17.42 -3.19
N PHE A 308 3.94 -17.27 -1.90
CA PHE A 308 4.50 -16.23 -1.06
C PHE A 308 5.12 -16.88 0.18
N GLN A 309 6.33 -16.47 0.51
CA GLN A 309 7.06 -16.98 1.67
C GLN A 309 7.70 -15.82 2.41
N ARG A 310 7.52 -15.72 3.74
CA ARG A 310 8.29 -14.73 4.51
C ARG A 310 9.76 -15.08 4.42
N LEU A 311 10.61 -14.06 4.34
CA LEU A 311 12.05 -14.24 4.33
C LEU A 311 12.55 -14.89 5.63
N SER A 312 12.00 -14.48 6.79
CA SER A 312 12.26 -15.13 8.09
C SER A 312 11.87 -16.61 8.18
N ASP A 313 10.95 -17.08 7.33
CA ASP A 313 10.53 -18.49 7.27
C ASP A 313 11.41 -19.31 6.29
N MET A 314 12.41 -18.70 5.64
CA MET A 314 13.31 -19.39 4.73
C MET A 314 14.41 -20.15 5.47
N PRO A 315 14.75 -21.37 5.02
CA PRO A 315 15.92 -22.06 5.53
C PRO A 315 17.18 -21.24 5.22
N ASN A 316 18.13 -21.21 6.15
CA ASN A 316 19.43 -20.53 6.03
C ASN A 316 19.36 -19.02 5.81
N VAL A 317 18.24 -18.36 6.17
CA VAL A 317 18.12 -16.90 6.05
C VAL A 317 19.21 -16.15 6.83
N GLU A 318 19.60 -16.65 8.01
CA GLU A 318 20.66 -16.06 8.83
C GLU A 318 22.02 -16.08 8.11
N GLU A 319 22.39 -17.21 7.52
CA GLU A 319 23.63 -17.37 6.74
C GLU A 319 23.66 -16.43 5.52
N ILE A 320 22.54 -16.35 4.79
CA ILE A 320 22.41 -15.46 3.62
C ILE A 320 22.54 -13.98 4.03
N LEU A 321 21.92 -13.62 5.17
CA LEU A 321 21.99 -12.30 5.76
C LEU A 321 23.38 -11.96 6.30
N GLU A 322 24.24 -12.92 6.61
CA GLU A 322 25.63 -12.69 6.99
C GLU A 322 26.53 -12.47 5.77
N ASP A 323 26.37 -13.29 4.74
CA ASP A 323 27.28 -13.36 3.58
C ASP A 323 27.05 -12.30 2.51
N SER A 324 25.86 -11.69 2.45
CA SER A 324 25.49 -10.81 1.32
C SER A 324 24.50 -9.71 1.70
N GLN A 325 24.37 -8.71 0.82
CA GLN A 325 23.24 -7.78 0.86
C GLN A 325 21.98 -8.48 0.35
N LEU A 326 20.82 -8.14 0.91
CA LEU A 326 19.55 -8.81 0.54
C LEU A 326 19.19 -8.61 -0.93
N GLY A 327 19.44 -7.43 -1.47
CA GLY A 327 19.27 -7.10 -2.87
C GLY A 327 20.11 -7.99 -3.77
N ASP A 328 21.37 -8.24 -3.41
CA ASP A 328 22.29 -9.12 -4.15
C ASP A 328 21.87 -10.60 -4.03
N ALA A 329 21.49 -11.04 -2.83
CA ALA A 329 20.97 -12.40 -2.60
C ALA A 329 19.69 -12.66 -3.41
N TRP A 330 18.81 -11.66 -3.50
CA TRP A 330 17.63 -11.76 -4.33
C TRP A 330 17.99 -11.76 -5.82
N TYR A 331 18.80 -10.81 -6.27
CA TYR A 331 19.18 -10.66 -7.69
C TYR A 331 19.91 -11.89 -8.24
N SER A 332 20.80 -12.49 -7.44
CA SER A 332 21.51 -13.73 -7.80
C SER A 332 20.62 -14.97 -7.82
N GLY A 333 19.40 -14.87 -7.30
CA GLY A 333 18.42 -15.97 -7.24
C GLY A 333 18.54 -16.85 -6.00
N VAL A 334 19.44 -16.55 -5.06
CA VAL A 334 19.60 -17.29 -3.79
C VAL A 334 18.30 -17.31 -2.98
N LEU A 335 17.59 -16.17 -2.92
CA LEU A 335 16.28 -16.09 -2.24
C LEU A 335 15.12 -16.68 -3.08
N GLY A 336 15.38 -17.03 -4.34
CA GLY A 336 14.35 -17.31 -5.34
C GLY A 336 13.55 -16.05 -5.70
N GLY A 337 12.41 -16.24 -6.39
CA GLY A 337 11.58 -15.10 -6.79
C GLY A 337 12.29 -14.19 -7.81
N VAL A 338 13.08 -14.79 -8.69
CA VAL A 338 13.66 -14.15 -9.88
C VAL A 338 13.02 -14.74 -11.13
N PRO A 339 13.03 -14.03 -12.28
CA PRO A 339 12.57 -14.61 -13.54
C PRO A 339 13.36 -15.88 -13.85
N VAL A 340 12.66 -16.96 -14.22
CA VAL A 340 13.31 -18.18 -14.71
C VAL A 340 14.01 -17.83 -16.03
N ALA A 341 15.31 -18.11 -16.13
CA ALA A 341 16.04 -17.92 -17.38
C ALA A 341 15.37 -18.76 -18.50
N PRO A 342 15.24 -18.22 -19.73
CA PRO A 342 14.59 -18.92 -20.84
C PRO A 342 15.30 -20.21 -21.24
#